data_AF-A0AAW3DKX1-F1
#
_entry.id   AF-A0AAW3DKX1-F1
#
_cell.length_a   1.000
_cell.length_b   1.000
_cell.length_c   1.000
_cell.angle_alpha   90.00
_cell.angle_beta   90.00
_cell.angle_gamma   90.00
#
_symmetry.space_group_name_H-M   'P 1'
#
loop_
_entity.id
_entity.type
_entity.pdbx_description
1 polymer ?
#
loop_
_entity_poly.entity_id
_entity_poly.type
_entity_poly.pdbx_seq_one_letter_code
_entity_poly.pdbx_strand_id
1 'polypeptide(L)'
;QVHVRAGLFHGTELLCKTIVSTEVSGRSDHVWNEVLEFEINVCDLPRMARLCFAVYAVMDKMKTKKSTKAMNPSKYQTIRKAGKVHYPVAWVNTMVFDYKGQLKNGELVLHSWSSFPDELEEMLNPMGTVQTNPYTENATALHIRFQEYSKQPINYPPFDKILEKAAEIARSSDNAAMAGRGGKKFYVVLKEIMERDPLSQLCENEMDLIWTLRYDCRENFPQSLPKLLLSLKWNKLEDVAQLQALLQIWPKLLPREALELLDFNYPDQYVREYAVGCLKQMSDEELSQYLLQLVQVLKYEPFLDCALSRFLLERALANRRIGQMLFWHLRSEVHIPAVSVQFGLILEAYCRGSVAHMKVLAKQVEALNKMKTLNSLIKLNAMKQSKAKGKDAMHTCLKQNAYREALSDLQSPLNPSVILSELHVEKCRYMDSKMKPLWIVYNNKMFGGDLVGIIFKNGDDKRQDMLTLQILRLMDILWKEAGLDLRILPYGCLATGDHSGLIEAVSSSETIADIQLNSSNVAAAAAFNKDALLNWLKEYNLGDDLDRAIEEFTLSCAGYCVATYVLGIGDRHSDNIMVRKNGQVKIYSVGRI
;
A
#
# COMPACT_ATOMS: atom_id res chain seq x y z
N GLN A 1 -0.14 -0.49 37.25
CA GLN A 1 -1.45 0.16 37.01
C GLN A 1 -1.69 0.21 35.51
N VAL A 2 -2.93 0.42 35.08
CA VAL A 2 -3.30 0.62 33.68
C VAL A 2 -4.11 1.90 33.54
N HIS A 3 -3.99 2.60 32.41
CA HIS A 3 -4.88 3.69 32.03
C HIS A 3 -5.22 3.59 30.55
N VAL A 4 -6.27 4.31 30.16
CA VAL A 4 -6.70 4.49 28.78
C VAL A 4 -6.38 5.92 28.37
N ARG A 5 -5.68 6.07 27.24
CA ARG A 5 -5.51 7.35 26.55
C ARG A 5 -6.53 7.42 25.42
N ALA A 6 -7.16 8.58 25.25
CA ALA A 6 -8.13 8.84 24.20
C ALA A 6 -7.83 10.16 23.46
N GLY A 7 -8.13 10.19 22.16
CA GLY A 7 -7.93 11.38 21.31
C GLY A 7 -8.93 11.42 20.15
N LEU A 8 -9.31 12.63 19.76
CA LEU A 8 -10.16 12.89 18.59
C LEU A 8 -9.28 13.39 17.44
N PHE A 9 -9.37 12.72 16.30
CA PHE A 9 -8.54 12.98 15.13
C PHE A 9 -9.38 13.19 13.86
N HIS A 10 -8.86 13.99 12.95
CA HIS A 10 -9.29 14.07 11.56
C HIS A 10 -8.08 13.78 10.66
N GLY A 11 -7.93 12.52 10.25
CA GLY A 11 -6.72 12.05 9.60
C GLY A 11 -5.62 11.93 10.64
N THR A 12 -4.53 12.66 10.46
CA THR A 12 -3.45 12.83 11.46
C THR A 12 -3.64 14.05 12.36
N GLU A 13 -4.50 15.01 11.98
CA GLU A 13 -4.70 16.24 12.73
C GLU A 13 -5.47 15.98 14.03
N LEU A 14 -4.95 16.48 15.15
CA LEU A 14 -5.58 16.37 16.45
C LEU A 14 -6.65 17.47 16.62
N LEU A 15 -7.91 17.09 16.79
CA LEU A 15 -9.02 18.04 16.85
C LEU A 15 -9.06 18.85 18.15
N CYS A 16 -8.64 18.23 19.25
CA CYS A 16 -8.55 18.82 20.58
C CYS A 16 -7.55 18.03 21.44
N LYS A 17 -7.17 18.57 22.60
CA LYS A 17 -6.19 17.93 23.50
C LYS A 17 -6.58 16.49 23.86
N THR A 18 -5.58 15.59 23.89
CA THR A 18 -5.78 14.20 24.31
C THR A 18 -6.13 14.10 25.81
N ILE A 19 -6.92 13.08 26.15
CA ILE A 19 -7.37 12.81 27.52
C ILE A 19 -6.74 11.51 28.00
N VAL A 20 -6.45 11.44 29.29
CA VAL A 20 -5.90 10.27 29.97
C VAL A 20 -6.83 9.94 31.13
N SER A 21 -7.34 8.71 31.17
CA SER A 21 -8.14 8.25 32.30
C SER A 21 -7.31 8.15 33.58
N THR A 22 -8.00 8.00 34.70
CA THR A 22 -7.37 7.58 35.97
C THR A 22 -6.63 6.23 35.85
N GLU A 23 -5.60 6.05 36.67
CA GLU A 23 -4.80 4.82 36.73
C GLU A 23 -5.47 3.80 37.65
N VAL A 24 -5.85 2.65 37.11
CA VAL A 24 -6.54 1.58 37.85
C VAL A 24 -5.61 0.37 38.03
N SER A 25 -5.77 -0.34 39.15
CA SER A 25 -5.10 -1.61 39.42
C SER A 25 -6.10 -2.76 39.31
N GLY A 26 -5.73 -3.83 38.61
CA GLY A 26 -6.56 -5.02 38.43
C GLY A 26 -5.71 -6.21 37.99
N ARG A 27 -6.31 -7.42 38.00
CA ARG A 27 -5.68 -8.64 37.47
C ARG A 27 -6.09 -8.89 36.02
N SER A 28 -7.39 -9.07 35.78
CA SER A 28 -7.97 -9.31 34.45
C SER A 28 -8.96 -8.21 34.07
N ASP A 29 -9.85 -7.84 34.99
CA ASP A 29 -10.92 -6.89 34.74
C ASP A 29 -10.60 -5.53 35.36
N HIS A 30 -10.84 -4.48 34.58
CA HIS A 30 -10.56 -3.10 34.94
C HIS A 30 -11.80 -2.26 34.67
N VAL A 31 -12.25 -1.51 35.68
CA VAL A 31 -13.46 -0.67 35.60
C VAL A 31 -13.06 0.76 35.95
N TRP A 32 -13.31 1.69 35.03
CA TRP A 32 -13.05 3.12 35.22
C TRP A 32 -14.30 3.89 35.65
N ASN A 33 -15.45 3.67 34.99
CA ASN A 33 -16.68 4.45 35.19
C ASN A 33 -16.43 5.97 35.20
N GLU A 34 -15.55 6.43 34.32
CA GLU A 34 -15.08 7.80 34.21
C GLU A 34 -15.62 8.43 32.93
N VAL A 35 -16.04 9.70 33.00
CA VAL A 35 -16.44 10.49 31.83
C VAL A 35 -15.22 11.21 31.30
N LEU A 36 -14.87 10.95 30.04
CA LEU A 36 -13.78 11.64 29.34
C LEU A 36 -14.36 12.78 28.50
N GLU A 37 -14.24 14.02 29.00
CA GLU A 37 -14.79 15.21 28.35
C GLU A 37 -13.74 15.91 27.46
N PHE A 38 -14.01 15.98 26.16
CA PHE A 38 -13.13 16.59 25.17
C PHE A 38 -13.42 18.09 25.02
N GLU A 39 -12.37 18.88 24.85
CA GLU A 39 -12.44 20.33 24.61
C GLU A 39 -12.86 20.66 23.16
N ILE A 40 -14.01 20.12 22.73
CA ILE A 40 -14.63 20.38 21.42
C ILE A 40 -16.14 20.17 21.49
N ASN A 41 -16.91 21.08 20.89
CA ASN A 41 -18.37 20.94 20.86
C ASN A 41 -18.80 19.89 19.85
N VAL A 42 -19.95 19.26 20.08
CA VAL A 42 -20.52 18.27 19.14
C VAL A 42 -20.79 18.87 17.76
N CYS A 43 -21.19 20.15 17.69
CA CYS A 43 -21.44 20.85 16.42
C CYS A 43 -20.17 21.08 15.58
N ASP A 44 -19.00 21.08 16.22
CA ASP A 44 -17.71 21.32 15.59
C ASP A 44 -17.00 20.04 15.15
N LEU A 45 -17.57 18.86 15.46
CA LEU A 45 -17.02 17.57 15.06
C LEU A 45 -17.18 17.36 13.54
N PRO A 46 -16.08 17.13 12.80
CA PRO A 46 -16.16 16.86 11.37
C PRO A 46 -16.77 15.48 11.08
N ARG A 47 -17.34 15.32 9.87
CA ARG A 47 -18.01 14.08 9.44
C ARG A 47 -17.14 12.83 9.60
N MET A 48 -15.84 12.96 9.35
CA MET A 48 -14.87 11.87 9.37
C MET A 48 -14.02 11.85 10.65
N ALA A 49 -14.52 12.43 11.75
CA ALA A 49 -13.89 12.36 13.05
C ALA A 49 -13.70 10.91 13.53
N ARG A 50 -12.47 10.61 13.94
CA ARG A 50 -12.04 9.34 14.53
C ARG A 50 -11.82 9.52 16.02
N LEU A 51 -12.32 8.58 16.81
CA LEU A 51 -12.04 8.45 18.22
C LEU A 51 -11.06 7.30 18.42
N CYS A 52 -9.85 7.63 18.87
CA CYS A 52 -8.72 6.71 19.00
C CYS A 52 -8.43 6.42 20.47
N PHE A 53 -8.20 5.15 20.79
CA PHE A 53 -7.87 4.69 22.14
C PHE A 53 -6.57 3.89 22.15
N ALA A 54 -5.79 4.06 23.22
CA ALA A 54 -4.67 3.18 23.55
C ALA A 54 -4.66 2.86 25.04
N VAL A 55 -4.48 1.58 25.36
CA VAL A 55 -4.36 1.06 26.71
C VAL A 55 -2.87 0.88 27.02
N TYR A 56 -2.43 1.49 28.11
CA TYR A 56 -1.05 1.40 28.58
C TYR A 56 -1.00 0.81 29.98
N ALA A 57 -0.08 -0.12 30.20
CA ALA A 57 0.36 -0.47 31.53
C ALA A 57 1.45 0.52 31.97
N VAL A 58 1.35 1.03 33.18
CA VAL A 58 2.23 2.08 33.70
C VAL A 58 2.99 1.55 34.91
N MET A 59 4.30 1.86 34.92
CA MET A 59 5.17 1.66 36.07
C MET A 59 5.91 2.95 36.41
N ASP A 60 5.99 3.24 37.71
CA ASP A 60 6.87 4.28 38.20
C ASP A 60 8.33 3.91 37.95
N LYS A 61 9.14 4.93 37.65
CA LYS A 61 10.57 4.75 37.43
C LYS A 61 11.23 4.30 38.74
N MET A 62 11.53 3.00 38.86
CA MET A 62 12.34 2.51 39.97
C MET A 62 13.73 3.17 39.91
N LYS A 63 14.14 3.83 41.01
CA LYS A 63 15.55 4.19 41.27
C LYS A 63 16.34 2.91 41.59
N THR A 64 16.63 2.06 40.61
CA THR A 64 17.49 0.90 40.87
C THR A 64 18.96 1.26 40.70
N LYS A 65 19.73 1.00 41.76
CA LYS A 65 21.20 0.95 41.79
C LYS A 65 21.73 0.17 40.57
N LYS A 66 22.86 0.63 40.01
CA LYS A 66 23.61 0.00 38.89
C LYS A 66 23.54 -1.53 38.98
N SER A 67 22.71 -2.15 38.15
CA SER A 67 22.71 -3.59 37.89
C SER A 67 23.38 -3.80 36.53
N THR A 68 24.55 -4.42 36.54
CA THR A 68 25.39 -4.77 35.39
C THR A 68 24.97 -6.08 34.73
N LYS A 69 23.67 -6.23 34.42
CA LYS A 69 23.21 -7.32 33.54
C LYS A 69 22.44 -6.70 32.37
N ALA A 70 23.07 -6.76 31.20
CA ALA A 70 22.47 -6.40 29.93
C ALA A 70 21.19 -7.23 29.72
N MET A 71 20.04 -6.59 29.90
CA MET A 71 18.74 -7.15 29.53
C MET A 71 18.61 -6.98 28.01
N ASN A 72 18.36 -8.07 27.29
CA ASN A 72 18.21 -8.07 25.83
C ASN A 72 17.21 -6.98 25.38
N PRO A 73 17.59 -6.04 24.50
CA PRO A 73 16.71 -4.98 24.01
C PRO A 73 15.87 -5.47 22.83
N SER A 74 15.05 -6.51 23.01
CA SER A 74 14.11 -6.94 21.96
C SER A 74 12.75 -7.31 22.52
N LYS A 75 11.74 -6.46 22.26
CA LYS A 75 10.43 -6.78 21.65
C LYS A 75 9.28 -5.83 22.00
N TYR A 76 9.40 -4.97 23.01
CA TYR A 76 8.32 -4.04 23.37
C TYR A 76 8.85 -2.61 23.43
N GLN A 77 8.39 -1.77 22.50
CA GLN A 77 8.69 -0.35 22.49
C GLN A 77 8.05 0.27 23.75
N THR A 78 8.88 0.73 24.69
CA THR A 78 8.39 1.36 25.93
C THR A 78 8.47 2.87 25.76
N ILE A 79 7.40 3.56 26.14
CA ILE A 79 7.31 5.02 26.01
C ILE A 79 7.61 5.64 27.37
N ARG A 80 8.52 6.61 27.43
CA ARG A 80 8.87 7.32 28.66
C ARG A 80 8.30 8.74 28.60
N LYS A 81 7.26 9.02 29.39
CA LYS A 81 6.60 10.34 29.44
C LYS A 81 6.19 10.65 30.88
N ALA A 82 6.42 11.91 31.30
CA ALA A 82 6.08 12.42 32.65
C ALA A 82 6.65 11.58 33.82
N GLY A 83 7.90 11.11 33.71
CA GLY A 83 8.57 10.37 34.78
C GLY A 83 8.13 8.91 34.96
N LYS A 84 7.18 8.42 34.15
CA LYS A 84 6.71 7.03 34.15
C LYS A 84 7.12 6.28 32.87
N VAL A 85 7.12 4.95 32.95
CA VAL A 85 7.33 4.06 31.80
C VAL A 85 5.98 3.45 31.43
N HIS A 86 5.59 3.66 30.17
CA HIS A 86 4.35 3.19 29.58
C HIS A 86 4.64 1.99 28.66
N TYR A 87 3.90 0.91 28.88
CA TYR A 87 3.99 -0.34 28.15
C TYR A 87 2.71 -0.47 27.31
N PRO A 88 2.80 -0.44 25.98
CA PRO A 88 1.63 -0.58 25.11
C PRO A 88 0.99 -1.96 25.31
N VAL A 89 -0.32 -1.98 25.56
CA VAL A 89 -1.09 -3.22 25.76
C VAL A 89 -1.98 -3.49 24.55
N ALA A 90 -2.84 -2.54 24.20
CA ALA A 90 -3.76 -2.66 23.08
C ALA A 90 -4.21 -1.28 22.57
N TRP A 91 -4.59 -1.17 21.30
CA TRP A 91 -5.18 0.04 20.72
C TRP A 91 -6.44 -0.29 19.92
N VAL A 92 -7.37 0.66 19.82
CA VAL A 92 -8.58 0.52 19.02
C VAL A 92 -9.11 1.88 18.59
N ASN A 93 -9.59 1.97 17.35
CA ASN A 93 -10.18 3.19 16.81
C ASN A 93 -11.66 2.95 16.46
N THR A 94 -12.46 4.00 16.49
CA THR A 94 -13.85 3.96 16.02
C THR A 94 -14.22 5.30 15.40
N MET A 95 -15.07 5.29 14.37
CA MET A 95 -15.65 6.54 13.84
C MET A 95 -16.65 7.12 14.83
N VAL A 96 -16.72 8.44 14.94
CA VAL A 96 -17.73 9.15 15.76
C VAL A 96 -19.12 9.07 15.12
N PHE A 97 -19.17 9.23 13.79
CA PHE A 97 -20.37 9.07 12.99
C PHE A 97 -20.38 7.71 12.28
N ASP A 98 -21.54 7.06 12.16
CA ASP A 98 -21.67 5.81 11.43
C ASP A 98 -21.70 6.00 9.89
N TYR A 99 -21.95 4.93 9.14
CA TYR A 99 -21.99 4.99 7.68
C TYR A 99 -23.15 5.82 7.11
N LYS A 100 -24.25 5.99 7.87
CA LYS A 100 -25.38 6.86 7.50
C LYS A 100 -25.14 8.32 7.87
N GLY A 101 -24.04 8.62 8.55
CA GLY A 101 -23.75 9.95 9.09
C GLY A 101 -24.47 10.22 10.41
N GLN A 102 -25.01 9.20 11.08
CA GLN A 102 -25.62 9.34 12.40
C GLN A 102 -24.53 9.39 13.48
N LEU A 103 -24.64 10.32 14.43
CA LEU A 103 -23.78 10.37 15.62
C LEU A 103 -24.03 9.12 16.47
N LYS A 104 -22.97 8.36 16.77
CA LYS A 104 -23.09 7.16 17.60
C LYS A 104 -23.55 7.52 19.02
N ASN A 105 -24.39 6.66 19.59
CA ASN A 105 -24.89 6.77 20.96
C ASN A 105 -24.89 5.39 21.63
N GLY A 106 -25.05 5.37 22.96
CA GLY A 106 -25.18 4.12 23.71
C GLY A 106 -23.88 3.37 23.93
N GLU A 107 -23.99 2.09 24.30
CA GLU A 107 -22.86 1.24 24.65
C GLU A 107 -22.21 0.60 23.42
N LEU A 108 -20.88 0.60 23.39
CA LEU A 108 -20.08 -0.05 22.36
C LEU A 108 -18.99 -0.92 23.00
N VAL A 109 -18.81 -2.11 22.42
CA VAL A 109 -17.71 -3.02 22.75
C VAL A 109 -16.70 -2.98 21.61
N LEU A 110 -15.49 -2.51 21.90
CA LEU A 110 -14.42 -2.34 20.93
C LEU A 110 -13.34 -3.40 21.15
N HIS A 111 -13.26 -4.39 20.26
CA HIS A 111 -12.22 -5.41 20.30
C HIS A 111 -10.91 -4.86 19.71
N SER A 112 -9.86 -4.85 20.51
CA SER A 112 -8.63 -4.11 20.27
C SER A 112 -7.55 -4.93 19.55
N TRP A 113 -6.55 -4.23 19.03
CA TRP A 113 -5.37 -4.79 18.37
C TRP A 113 -4.17 -4.74 19.30
N SER A 114 -3.34 -5.80 19.29
CA SER A 114 -2.17 -5.93 20.17
C SER A 114 -0.86 -5.44 19.52
N SER A 115 -0.77 -5.41 18.20
CA SER A 115 0.44 -4.97 17.48
C SER A 115 0.44 -3.45 17.34
N PHE A 116 1.48 -2.79 17.86
CA PHE A 116 1.66 -1.35 17.72
C PHE A 116 2.63 -1.04 16.57
N PRO A 117 2.37 0.02 15.79
CA PRO A 117 3.39 0.57 14.89
C PRO A 117 4.52 1.22 15.68
N ASP A 118 5.69 1.39 15.03
CA ASP A 118 6.85 2.04 15.62
C ASP A 118 6.64 3.55 15.84
N GLU A 119 5.83 4.17 14.98
CA GLU A 119 5.46 5.59 15.04
C GLU A 119 4.03 5.74 15.55
N LEU A 120 3.86 6.62 16.54
CA LEU A 120 2.58 6.91 17.19
C LEU A 120 2.40 8.42 17.33
N GLU A 121 1.22 8.91 16.96
CA GLU A 121 0.84 10.31 17.12
C GLU A 121 0.23 10.53 18.49
N GLU A 122 0.86 11.36 19.32
CA GLU A 122 0.44 11.62 20.71
C GLU A 122 0.20 10.34 21.56
N MET A 123 1.00 9.29 21.33
CA MET A 123 0.82 7.95 21.93
C MET A 123 -0.52 7.28 21.55
N LEU A 124 -1.02 7.56 20.35
CA LEU A 124 -2.21 6.94 19.76
C LEU A 124 -1.87 6.51 18.32
N ASN A 125 -2.73 5.67 17.72
CA ASN A 125 -2.55 5.18 16.36
C ASN A 125 -3.70 5.64 15.44
N PRO A 126 -3.80 6.94 15.09
CA PRO A 126 -4.88 7.44 14.23
C PRO A 126 -4.85 6.88 12.79
N MET A 127 -3.68 6.38 12.38
CA MET A 127 -3.43 5.69 11.11
C MET A 127 -4.00 4.27 11.06
N GLY A 128 -4.27 3.68 12.23
CA GLY A 128 -4.84 2.34 12.34
C GLY A 128 -6.28 2.27 11.87
N THR A 129 -6.68 1.06 11.43
CA THR A 129 -8.07 0.79 11.02
C THR A 129 -9.08 1.10 12.14
N VAL A 130 -10.27 1.53 11.74
CA VAL A 130 -11.44 1.70 12.62
C VAL A 130 -12.26 0.41 12.77
N GLN A 131 -11.85 -0.67 12.10
CA GLN A 131 -12.44 -1.99 12.26
C GLN A 131 -11.93 -2.65 13.54
N THR A 132 -12.85 -3.21 14.32
CA THR A 132 -12.50 -3.97 15.53
C THR A 132 -11.91 -5.33 15.16
N ASN A 133 -11.07 -5.86 16.03
CA ASN A 133 -10.46 -7.18 15.87
C ASN A 133 -11.54 -8.28 15.81
N PRO A 134 -11.59 -9.12 14.76
CA PRO A 134 -12.62 -10.15 14.63
C PRO A 134 -12.43 -11.34 15.57
N TYR A 135 -11.27 -11.50 16.22
CA TYR A 135 -11.02 -12.58 17.18
C TYR A 135 -11.53 -12.21 18.58
N THR A 136 -12.84 -12.05 18.72
CA THR A 136 -13.50 -11.49 19.91
C THR A 136 -13.22 -12.26 21.21
N GLU A 137 -13.03 -13.57 21.13
CA GLU A 137 -12.78 -14.43 22.31
C GLU A 137 -11.39 -14.19 22.95
N ASN A 138 -10.41 -13.74 22.15
CA ASN A 138 -9.02 -13.59 22.58
C ASN A 138 -8.55 -12.13 22.62
N ALA A 139 -9.28 -11.22 21.97
CA ALA A 139 -8.91 -9.82 21.88
C ALA A 139 -9.26 -9.07 23.18
N THR A 140 -8.39 -8.13 23.58
CA THR A 140 -8.72 -7.17 24.65
C THR A 140 -9.91 -6.33 24.23
N ALA A 141 -10.99 -6.34 25.01
CA ALA A 141 -12.18 -5.54 24.74
C ALA A 141 -12.19 -4.26 25.59
N LEU A 142 -12.49 -3.13 24.94
CA LEU A 142 -12.74 -1.85 25.61
C LEU A 142 -14.24 -1.52 25.52
N HIS A 143 -14.88 -1.41 26.67
CA HIS A 143 -16.30 -1.04 26.76
C HIS A 143 -16.41 0.47 26.95
N ILE A 144 -17.10 1.14 26.04
CA ILE A 144 -17.35 2.59 26.10
C ILE A 144 -18.84 2.88 25.98
N ARG A 145 -19.26 4.05 26.47
CA ARG A 145 -20.62 4.56 26.28
C ARG A 145 -20.57 5.97 25.71
N PHE A 146 -21.18 6.17 24.55
CA PHE A 146 -21.40 7.51 23.99
C PHE A 146 -22.56 8.19 24.72
N GLN A 147 -22.40 9.48 24.99
CA GLN A 147 -23.43 10.31 25.60
C GLN A 147 -24.67 10.37 24.68
N GLU A 148 -25.85 10.22 25.28
CA GLU A 148 -27.12 10.43 24.59
C GLU A 148 -27.53 11.90 24.74
N TYR A 149 -27.48 12.66 23.64
CA TYR A 149 -27.81 14.09 23.63
C TYR A 149 -29.29 14.37 23.33
N SER A 150 -29.98 13.43 22.68
CA SER A 150 -31.37 13.58 22.23
C SER A 150 -32.04 12.22 22.14
N LYS A 151 -33.36 12.19 22.34
CA LYS A 151 -34.20 11.00 22.08
C LYS A 151 -34.31 10.67 20.59
N GLN A 152 -34.00 11.64 19.71
CA GLN A 152 -34.00 11.45 18.27
C GLN A 152 -32.56 11.27 17.75
N PRO A 153 -32.35 10.42 16.73
CA PRO A 153 -31.09 10.33 15.99
C PRO A 153 -30.56 11.70 15.54
N ILE A 154 -29.33 12.02 15.89
CA ILE A 154 -28.63 13.22 15.40
C ILE A 154 -27.82 12.80 14.19
N ASN A 155 -28.08 13.42 13.03
CA ASN A 155 -27.35 13.18 11.80
C ASN A 155 -26.44 14.36 11.47
N TYR A 156 -25.32 14.07 10.82
CA TYR A 156 -24.47 15.10 10.21
C TYR A 156 -25.28 15.88 9.16
N PRO A 157 -25.10 17.21 9.06
CA PRO A 157 -25.87 18.02 8.12
C PRO A 157 -25.74 17.52 6.67
N PRO A 158 -26.85 17.45 5.91
CA PRO A 158 -26.79 17.15 4.48
C PRO A 158 -26.10 18.28 3.70
N PHE A 159 -25.67 17.97 2.49
CA PHE A 159 -24.79 18.84 1.71
C PHE A 159 -25.38 20.24 1.43
N ASP A 160 -26.69 20.33 1.16
CA ASP A 160 -27.42 21.58 0.97
C ASP A 160 -27.33 22.49 2.21
N LYS A 161 -27.41 21.92 3.41
CA LYS A 161 -27.27 22.68 4.67
C LYS A 161 -25.86 23.17 4.93
N ILE A 162 -24.84 22.41 4.50
CA ILE A 162 -23.44 22.84 4.56
C ILE A 162 -23.24 24.08 3.67
N LEU A 163 -23.80 24.05 2.45
CA LEU A 163 -23.71 25.18 1.51
C LEU A 163 -24.52 26.41 1.98
N GLU A 164 -25.71 26.21 2.55
CA GLU A 164 -26.48 27.31 3.16
C GLU A 164 -25.67 28.01 4.25
N LYS A 165 -25.02 27.24 5.14
CA LYS A 165 -24.17 27.80 6.21
C LYS A 165 -22.99 28.57 5.64
N ALA A 166 -22.32 28.05 4.62
CA ALA A 166 -21.24 28.76 3.93
C ALA A 166 -21.71 30.10 3.35
N ALA A 167 -22.90 30.12 2.72
CA ALA A 167 -23.48 31.34 2.16
C ALA A 167 -23.90 32.34 3.23
N GLU A 168 -24.39 31.89 4.39
CA GLU A 168 -24.65 32.77 5.55
C GLU A 168 -23.38 33.46 6.04
N ILE A 169 -22.27 32.73 6.12
CA ILE A 169 -20.97 33.27 6.56
C ILE A 169 -20.41 34.26 5.53
N ALA A 170 -20.51 33.95 4.23
CA ALA A 170 -20.09 34.87 3.18
C ALA A 170 -20.87 36.20 3.25
N ARG A 171 -22.20 36.14 3.42
CA ARG A 171 -23.04 37.35 3.56
C ARG A 171 -22.72 38.18 4.79
N SER A 172 -22.35 37.55 5.91
CA SER A 172 -21.96 38.27 7.12
C SER A 172 -20.55 38.87 7.00
N SER A 173 -19.65 38.24 6.24
CA SER A 173 -18.30 38.72 5.97
C SER A 173 -18.25 39.84 4.92
N ASP A 174 -19.14 39.83 3.91
CA ASP A 174 -19.27 40.93 2.93
C ASP A 174 -19.68 42.26 3.58
N ASN A 175 -20.35 42.22 4.75
CA ASN A 175 -20.61 43.41 5.56
C ASN A 175 -19.36 43.93 6.30
N ALA A 176 -18.26 43.16 6.34
CA ALA A 176 -16.99 43.50 7.01
C ALA A 176 -15.81 43.68 6.02
N ALA A 177 -15.86 43.12 4.81
CA ALA A 177 -14.74 43.04 3.88
C ALA A 177 -14.72 44.19 2.83
N MET A 178 -14.58 45.43 3.29
CA MET A 178 -13.96 46.52 2.49
C MET A 178 -12.48 46.76 2.84
N ALA A 179 -11.87 45.90 3.66
CA ALA A 179 -10.49 46.04 4.11
C ALA A 179 -9.67 44.80 3.79
N GLY A 180 -8.67 44.91 2.91
CA GLY A 180 -7.66 43.84 2.77
C GLY A 180 -6.92 43.68 1.44
N ARG A 181 -6.83 44.70 0.56
CA ARG A 181 -5.86 44.69 -0.54
C ARG A 181 -4.41 44.83 -0.02
N GLY A 182 -3.92 43.81 0.69
CA GLY A 182 -2.49 43.61 1.00
C GLY A 182 -1.76 42.77 -0.06
N GLY A 183 -2.46 42.39 -1.14
CA GLY A 183 -2.17 41.23 -1.98
C GLY A 183 -0.77 41.12 -2.59
N LYS A 184 -0.07 42.22 -2.91
CA LYS A 184 1.22 42.10 -3.63
C LYS A 184 2.38 41.56 -2.80
N LYS A 185 2.47 41.88 -1.50
CA LYS A 185 3.59 41.42 -0.64
C LYS A 185 3.42 39.97 -0.21
N PHE A 186 2.19 39.58 0.12
CA PHE A 186 1.88 38.23 0.59
C PHE A 186 1.80 37.21 -0.55
N TYR A 187 1.53 37.64 -1.79
CA TYR A 187 1.54 36.76 -2.95
C TYR A 187 2.91 36.10 -3.20
N VAL A 188 4.02 36.82 -2.98
CA VAL A 188 5.37 36.25 -3.14
C VAL A 188 5.61 35.11 -2.15
N VAL A 189 5.22 35.31 -0.89
CA VAL A 189 5.32 34.31 0.18
C VAL A 189 4.38 33.13 -0.11
N LEU A 190 3.15 33.40 -0.53
CA LEU A 190 2.20 32.36 -0.93
C LEU A 190 2.75 31.51 -2.07
N LYS A 191 3.30 32.14 -3.11
CA LYS A 191 3.90 31.46 -4.25
C LYS A 191 5.06 30.56 -3.82
N GLU A 192 5.94 31.04 -2.94
CA GLU A 192 7.03 30.23 -2.39
C GLU A 192 6.49 28.98 -1.66
N ILE A 193 5.46 29.13 -0.82
CA ILE A 193 4.83 28.02 -0.10
C ILE A 193 4.20 27.01 -1.07
N MET A 194 3.58 27.49 -2.16
CA MET A 194 2.94 26.65 -3.17
C MET A 194 3.94 25.84 -4.01
N GLU A 195 5.16 26.34 -4.20
CA GLU A 195 6.21 25.65 -4.96
C GLU A 195 6.98 24.60 -4.12
N ARG A 196 6.72 24.50 -2.81
CA ARG A 196 7.36 23.50 -1.94
C ARG A 196 6.81 22.10 -2.17
N ASP A 197 7.70 21.11 -2.03
CA ASP A 197 7.38 19.67 -2.07
C ASP A 197 6.18 19.29 -1.17
N PRO A 198 5.32 18.34 -1.59
CA PRO A 198 4.16 17.90 -0.80
C PRO A 198 4.48 17.42 0.62
N LEU A 199 5.68 16.90 0.88
CA LEU A 199 6.11 16.45 2.21
C LEU A 199 6.55 17.61 3.12
N SER A 200 6.57 18.85 2.63
CA SER A 200 6.89 20.02 3.45
C SER A 200 5.79 20.29 4.47
N GLN A 201 6.17 20.39 5.74
CA GLN A 201 5.25 20.79 6.80
C GLN A 201 4.96 22.29 6.75
N LEU A 202 3.71 22.65 7.03
CA LEU A 202 3.26 24.04 7.15
C LEU A 202 3.30 24.47 8.61
N CYS A 203 3.79 25.68 8.89
CA CYS A 203 3.63 26.27 10.22
C CYS A 203 2.29 27.00 10.37
N GLU A 204 1.84 27.25 11.60
CA GLU A 204 0.53 27.88 11.86
C GLU A 204 0.32 29.21 11.11
N ASN A 205 1.36 30.05 11.04
CA ASN A 205 1.30 31.32 10.31
C ASN A 205 1.11 31.14 8.79
N GLU A 206 1.69 30.08 8.22
CA GLU A 206 1.53 29.75 6.80
C GLU A 206 0.14 29.20 6.53
N MET A 207 -0.39 28.37 7.46
CA MET A 207 -1.75 27.86 7.38
C MET A 207 -2.77 29.01 7.40
N ASP A 208 -2.61 29.97 8.32
CA ASP A 208 -3.46 31.16 8.40
C ASP A 208 -3.40 32.00 7.12
N LEU A 209 -2.20 32.14 6.53
CA LEU A 209 -2.02 32.86 5.28
C LEU A 209 -2.74 32.18 4.11
N ILE A 210 -2.58 30.85 3.97
CA ILE A 210 -3.24 30.05 2.93
C ILE A 210 -4.75 30.15 3.07
N TRP A 211 -5.28 30.01 4.30
CA TRP A 211 -6.71 30.11 4.56
C TRP A 211 -7.25 31.51 4.22
N THR A 212 -6.52 32.55 4.59
CA THR A 212 -6.89 33.95 4.29
C THR A 212 -6.94 34.21 2.78
N LEU A 213 -5.98 33.66 2.02
CA LEU A 213 -5.84 33.84 0.57
C LEU A 213 -6.47 32.70 -0.26
N ARG A 214 -7.40 31.92 0.33
CA ARG A 214 -8.00 30.72 -0.31
C ARG A 214 -8.62 30.94 -1.70
N TYR A 215 -9.16 32.13 -1.96
CA TYR A 215 -9.70 32.48 -3.28
C TYR A 215 -8.57 32.76 -4.29
N ASP A 216 -7.52 33.47 -3.89
CA ASP A 216 -6.31 33.65 -4.72
C ASP A 216 -5.63 32.30 -5.02
N CYS A 217 -5.63 31.37 -4.06
CA CYS A 217 -5.17 29.99 -4.25
C CYS A 217 -5.96 29.30 -5.37
N ARG A 218 -7.30 29.34 -5.33
CA ARG A 218 -8.14 28.74 -6.37
C ARG A 218 -7.87 29.35 -7.75
N GLU A 219 -7.77 30.67 -7.83
CA GLU A 219 -7.70 31.39 -9.10
C GLU A 219 -6.32 31.30 -9.77
N ASN A 220 -5.25 31.34 -8.97
CA ASN A 220 -3.88 31.44 -9.49
C ASN A 220 -3.07 30.13 -9.32
N PHE A 221 -3.45 29.28 -8.37
CA PHE A 221 -2.73 28.05 -8.02
C PHE A 221 -3.66 26.86 -7.78
N PRO A 222 -4.44 26.38 -8.76
CA PRO A 222 -5.34 25.22 -8.59
C PRO A 222 -4.71 23.99 -7.92
N GLN A 223 -3.43 23.73 -8.19
CA GLN A 223 -2.64 22.64 -7.61
C GLN A 223 -2.40 22.77 -6.10
N SER A 224 -2.73 23.93 -5.50
CA SER A 224 -2.58 24.21 -4.06
C SER A 224 -3.61 23.53 -3.16
N LEU A 225 -4.63 22.88 -3.74
CA LEU A 225 -5.72 22.29 -2.98
C LEU A 225 -5.24 21.39 -1.81
N PRO A 226 -4.24 20.50 -1.96
CA PRO A 226 -3.75 19.70 -0.84
C PRO A 226 -3.27 20.57 0.34
N LYS A 227 -2.45 21.60 0.06
CA LYS A 227 -1.96 22.55 1.08
C LYS A 227 -3.09 23.37 1.72
N LEU A 228 -4.12 23.75 0.95
CA LEU A 228 -5.31 24.43 1.49
C LEU A 228 -6.13 23.53 2.41
N LEU A 229 -6.26 22.24 2.09
CA LEU A 229 -6.95 21.28 2.94
C LEU A 229 -6.20 21.01 4.25
N LEU A 230 -4.86 20.99 4.18
CA LEU A 230 -3.99 20.88 5.36
C LEU A 230 -3.92 22.16 6.18
N SER A 231 -4.26 23.33 5.62
CA SER A 231 -4.24 24.60 6.38
C SER A 231 -5.36 24.71 7.40
N LEU A 232 -6.32 23.77 7.42
CA LEU A 232 -7.44 23.74 8.34
C LEU A 232 -7.24 22.72 9.44
N LYS A 233 -7.63 23.10 10.67
CA LYS A 233 -7.66 22.18 11.83
C LYS A 233 -8.92 21.30 11.89
N TRP A 234 -9.89 21.52 11.00
CA TRP A 234 -11.15 20.77 10.91
C TRP A 234 -12.03 20.73 12.18
N ASN A 235 -11.76 21.60 13.15
CA ASN A 235 -12.40 21.63 14.46
C ASN A 235 -13.38 22.82 14.64
N LYS A 236 -13.83 23.41 13.54
CA LYS A 236 -14.83 24.49 13.49
C LYS A 236 -15.74 24.30 12.30
N LEU A 237 -17.05 24.29 12.53
CA LEU A 237 -18.01 24.05 11.45
C LEU A 237 -18.02 25.17 10.40
N GLU A 238 -17.76 26.42 10.78
CA GLU A 238 -17.76 27.56 9.86
C GLU A 238 -16.65 27.46 8.80
N ASP A 239 -15.48 27.00 9.21
CA ASP A 239 -14.33 26.85 8.31
C ASP A 239 -14.55 25.67 7.36
N VAL A 240 -15.06 24.55 7.88
CA VAL A 240 -15.41 23.37 7.07
C VAL A 240 -16.49 23.72 6.04
N ALA A 241 -17.53 24.46 6.42
CA ALA A 241 -18.59 24.84 5.48
C ALA A 241 -18.05 25.70 4.31
N GLN A 242 -17.21 26.69 4.61
CA GLN A 242 -16.58 27.53 3.57
C GLN A 242 -15.67 26.73 2.65
N LEU A 243 -14.86 25.82 3.21
CA LEU A 243 -14.00 24.93 2.42
C LEU A 243 -14.83 24.05 1.48
N GLN A 244 -15.89 23.43 1.99
CA GLN A 244 -16.75 22.54 1.21
C GLN A 244 -17.43 23.29 0.05
N ALA A 245 -17.88 24.53 0.27
CA ALA A 245 -18.40 25.39 -0.79
C ALA A 245 -17.33 25.74 -1.83
N LEU A 246 -16.10 26.04 -1.39
CA LEU A 246 -14.98 26.35 -2.28
C LEU A 246 -14.56 25.13 -3.12
N LEU A 247 -14.62 23.92 -2.55
CA LEU A 247 -14.29 22.67 -3.23
C LEU A 247 -15.21 22.41 -4.44
N GLN A 248 -16.49 22.79 -4.37
CA GLN A 248 -17.44 22.59 -5.48
C GLN A 248 -17.11 23.39 -6.73
N ILE A 249 -16.48 24.54 -6.54
CA ILE A 249 -16.07 25.44 -7.62
C ILE A 249 -14.57 25.34 -7.90
N TRP A 250 -13.89 24.36 -7.27
CA TRP A 250 -12.49 24.11 -7.53
C TRP A 250 -12.32 23.40 -8.89
N PRO A 251 -11.43 23.88 -9.77
CA PRO A 251 -11.19 23.22 -11.06
C PRO A 251 -10.54 21.86 -10.85
N LYS A 252 -10.95 20.84 -11.62
CA LYS A 252 -10.40 19.49 -11.51
C LYS A 252 -8.87 19.48 -11.61
N LEU A 253 -8.23 18.78 -10.68
CA LEU A 253 -6.79 18.53 -10.70
C LEU A 253 -6.39 17.51 -11.77
N LEU A 254 -5.11 17.49 -12.11
CA LEU A 254 -4.54 16.41 -12.89
C LEU A 254 -4.57 15.11 -12.07
N PRO A 255 -4.79 13.94 -12.68
CA PRO A 255 -4.90 12.69 -11.92
C PRO A 255 -3.70 12.35 -11.05
N ARG A 256 -2.47 12.63 -11.52
CA ARG A 256 -1.23 12.38 -10.75
C ARG A 256 -1.19 13.21 -9.46
N GLU A 257 -1.71 14.45 -9.50
CA GLU A 257 -1.82 15.34 -8.33
C GLU A 257 -2.96 14.91 -7.42
N ALA A 258 -4.10 14.50 -7.99
CA ALA A 258 -5.27 14.06 -7.23
C ALA A 258 -5.02 12.76 -6.42
N LEU A 259 -3.99 11.98 -6.73
CA LEU A 259 -3.58 10.83 -5.93
C LEU A 259 -3.17 11.22 -4.51
N GLU A 260 -2.60 12.42 -4.32
CA GLU A 260 -2.24 12.94 -2.99
C GLU A 260 -3.48 13.05 -2.08
N LEU A 261 -4.61 13.51 -2.64
CA LEU A 261 -5.87 13.68 -1.92
C LEU A 261 -6.54 12.38 -1.45
N LEU A 262 -5.95 11.22 -1.76
CA LEU A 262 -6.37 9.91 -1.26
C LEU A 262 -5.53 9.42 -0.08
N ASP A 263 -4.51 10.16 0.32
CA ASP A 263 -3.72 9.86 1.49
C ASP A 263 -4.55 9.96 2.79
N PHE A 264 -3.95 9.53 3.90
CA PHE A 264 -4.59 9.51 5.21
C PHE A 264 -4.82 10.89 5.84
N ASN A 265 -4.11 11.94 5.39
CA ASN A 265 -4.27 13.32 5.83
C ASN A 265 -5.59 13.92 5.30
N TYR A 266 -6.15 13.36 4.22
CA TYR A 266 -7.43 13.78 3.63
C TYR A 266 -8.54 12.73 3.87
N PRO A 267 -9.08 12.60 5.10
CA PRO A 267 -10.11 11.60 5.39
C PRO A 267 -11.51 12.03 4.95
N ASP A 268 -11.75 13.31 4.66
CA ASP A 268 -13.08 13.85 4.38
C ASP A 268 -13.71 13.22 3.13
N GLN A 269 -15.01 12.90 3.21
CA GLN A 269 -15.72 12.20 2.14
C GLN A 269 -15.82 13.03 0.86
N TYR A 270 -16.13 14.32 0.96
CA TYR A 270 -16.30 15.18 -0.21
C TYR A 270 -14.96 15.46 -0.89
N VAL A 271 -13.88 15.57 -0.11
CA VAL A 271 -12.50 15.62 -0.63
C VAL A 271 -12.15 14.34 -1.41
N ARG A 272 -12.44 13.16 -0.84
CA ARG A 272 -12.19 11.87 -1.51
C ARG A 272 -13.07 11.67 -2.75
N GLU A 273 -14.32 12.11 -2.72
CA GLU A 273 -15.21 12.12 -3.88
C GLU A 273 -14.68 13.01 -5.00
N TYR A 274 -14.18 14.21 -4.66
CA TYR A 274 -13.51 15.10 -5.60
C TYR A 274 -12.26 14.46 -6.19
N ALA A 275 -11.40 13.84 -5.36
CA ALA A 275 -10.19 13.16 -5.80
C ALA A 275 -10.51 12.05 -6.80
N VAL A 276 -11.46 11.15 -6.49
CA VAL A 276 -11.95 10.11 -7.40
C VAL A 276 -12.55 10.72 -8.68
N GLY A 277 -13.27 11.84 -8.57
CA GLY A 277 -13.79 12.59 -9.72
C GLY A 277 -12.71 13.12 -10.67
N CYS A 278 -11.52 13.42 -10.15
CA CYS A 278 -10.33 13.77 -10.93
C CYS A 278 -9.68 12.53 -11.55
N LEU A 279 -9.56 11.42 -10.80
CA LEU A 279 -8.99 10.15 -11.27
C LEU A 279 -9.77 9.52 -12.43
N LYS A 280 -11.07 9.82 -12.56
CA LYS A 280 -11.89 9.40 -13.72
C LYS A 280 -11.35 9.89 -15.07
N GLN A 281 -10.48 10.91 -15.09
CA GLN A 281 -9.83 11.39 -16.31
C GLN A 281 -8.72 10.44 -16.83
N MET A 282 -8.20 9.52 -16.00
CA MET A 282 -7.15 8.58 -16.42
C MET A 282 -7.67 7.52 -17.38
N SER A 283 -6.83 7.19 -18.36
CA SER A 283 -6.95 5.97 -19.17
C SER A 283 -6.83 4.70 -18.32
N ASP A 284 -7.23 3.55 -18.86
CA ASP A 284 -7.05 2.26 -18.16
C ASP A 284 -5.56 1.90 -18.05
N GLU A 285 -4.76 2.30 -19.03
CA GLU A 285 -3.30 2.13 -19.05
C GLU A 285 -2.66 2.90 -17.90
N GLU A 286 -3.00 4.17 -17.70
CA GLU A 286 -2.54 4.98 -16.56
C GLU A 286 -3.06 4.43 -15.23
N LEU A 287 -4.36 4.08 -15.16
CA LEU A 287 -4.93 3.50 -13.93
C LEU A 287 -4.19 2.24 -13.49
N SER A 288 -3.81 1.37 -14.44
CA SER A 288 -3.05 0.15 -14.14
C SER A 288 -1.69 0.42 -13.49
N GLN A 289 -1.10 1.61 -13.72
CA GLN A 289 0.18 2.02 -13.15
C GLN A 289 0.06 2.43 -11.68
N TYR A 290 -1.12 2.80 -11.20
CA TYR A 290 -1.38 3.23 -9.81
C TYR A 290 -2.33 2.30 -9.04
N LEU A 291 -2.83 1.24 -9.69
CA LEU A 291 -3.84 0.35 -9.13
C LEU A 291 -3.39 -0.32 -7.82
N LEU A 292 -2.10 -0.61 -7.67
CA LEU A 292 -1.57 -1.17 -6.43
C LEU A 292 -1.82 -0.22 -5.26
N GLN A 293 -1.48 1.07 -5.40
CA GLN A 293 -1.66 2.11 -4.39
C GLN A 293 -3.14 2.31 -4.08
N LEU A 294 -4.00 2.40 -5.10
CA LEU A 294 -5.44 2.59 -4.91
C LEU A 294 -6.09 1.43 -4.12
N VAL A 295 -5.63 0.19 -4.32
CA VAL A 295 -6.09 -0.94 -3.49
C VAL A 295 -5.63 -0.80 -2.04
N GLN A 296 -4.44 -0.25 -1.80
CA GLN A 296 -3.98 0.01 -0.43
C GLN A 296 -4.79 1.13 0.24
N VAL A 297 -5.23 2.14 -0.51
CA VAL A 297 -6.07 3.24 0.02
C VAL A 297 -7.38 2.71 0.59
N LEU A 298 -7.96 1.64 0.04
CA LEU A 298 -9.17 1.02 0.58
C LEU A 298 -9.04 0.65 2.06
N LYS A 299 -7.82 0.32 2.53
CA LYS A 299 -7.57 -0.03 3.94
C LYS A 299 -7.77 1.14 4.90
N TYR A 300 -7.70 2.37 4.39
CA TYR A 300 -7.96 3.60 5.16
C TYR A 300 -9.42 4.06 5.08
N GLU A 301 -10.21 3.49 4.18
CA GLU A 301 -11.63 3.82 4.03
C GLU A 301 -12.41 3.34 5.26
N PRO A 302 -13.07 4.24 6.00
CA PRO A 302 -13.78 3.86 7.23
C PRO A 302 -15.05 3.06 6.96
N PHE A 303 -15.63 3.22 5.76
CA PHE A 303 -16.89 2.60 5.35
C PHE A 303 -16.70 1.76 4.09
N LEU A 304 -17.52 0.70 3.96
CA LEU A 304 -17.44 -0.25 2.84
C LEU A 304 -17.85 0.40 1.51
N ASP A 305 -18.91 1.19 1.54
CA ASP A 305 -19.44 1.91 0.38
C ASP A 305 -18.80 3.29 0.31
N CYS A 306 -17.90 3.48 -0.66
CA CYS A 306 -17.19 4.74 -0.87
C CYS A 306 -16.94 4.99 -2.36
N ALA A 307 -16.63 6.23 -2.73
CA ALA A 307 -16.40 6.60 -4.12
C ALA A 307 -15.27 5.79 -4.77
N LEU A 308 -14.21 5.48 -4.01
CA LEU A 308 -13.06 4.72 -4.49
C LEU A 308 -13.44 3.26 -4.79
N SER A 309 -14.16 2.57 -3.90
CA SER A 309 -14.55 1.17 -4.13
C SER A 309 -15.48 1.03 -5.32
N ARG A 310 -16.42 1.97 -5.49
CA ARG A 310 -17.30 2.06 -6.66
C ARG A 310 -16.51 2.29 -7.95
N PHE A 311 -15.59 3.26 -7.96
CA PHE A 311 -14.75 3.56 -9.12
C PHE A 311 -13.88 2.37 -9.54
N LEU A 312 -13.22 1.70 -8.59
CA LEU A 312 -12.40 0.53 -8.88
C LEU A 312 -13.22 -0.62 -9.46
N LEU A 313 -14.42 -0.87 -8.92
CA LEU A 313 -15.34 -1.88 -9.45
C LEU A 313 -15.84 -1.53 -10.85
N GLU A 314 -16.24 -0.28 -11.08
CA GLU A 314 -16.70 0.21 -12.39
C GLU A 314 -15.63 -0.02 -13.47
N ARG A 315 -14.38 0.40 -13.21
CA ARG A 315 -13.24 0.23 -14.13
C ARG A 315 -12.86 -1.25 -14.31
N ALA A 316 -12.88 -2.04 -13.24
CA ALA A 316 -12.60 -3.47 -13.30
C ALA A 316 -13.62 -4.27 -14.13
N LEU A 317 -14.90 -3.89 -14.06
CA LEU A 317 -15.97 -4.52 -14.83
C LEU A 317 -15.92 -4.11 -16.31
N ALA A 318 -15.51 -2.88 -16.60
CA ALA A 318 -15.31 -2.38 -17.96
C ALA A 318 -14.06 -2.97 -18.65
N ASN A 319 -13.00 -3.25 -17.88
CA ASN A 319 -11.72 -3.72 -18.42
C ASN A 319 -11.21 -4.98 -17.69
N ARG A 320 -11.19 -6.12 -18.39
CA ARG A 320 -10.77 -7.42 -17.82
C ARG A 320 -9.34 -7.42 -17.29
N ARG A 321 -8.42 -6.64 -17.87
CA ARG A 321 -7.04 -6.55 -17.39
C ARG A 321 -6.99 -5.91 -16.00
N ILE A 322 -7.69 -4.78 -15.85
CA ILE A 322 -7.86 -4.10 -14.55
C ILE A 322 -8.58 -5.03 -13.57
N GLY A 323 -9.63 -5.71 -14.01
CA GLY A 323 -10.37 -6.65 -13.16
C GLY A 323 -9.55 -7.84 -12.67
N GLN A 324 -8.66 -8.42 -13.49
CA GLN A 324 -7.75 -9.48 -13.03
C GLN A 324 -6.73 -8.94 -12.02
N MET A 325 -6.15 -7.76 -12.27
CA MET A 325 -5.20 -7.14 -11.33
C MET A 325 -5.87 -6.82 -9.99
N LEU A 326 -7.04 -6.17 -10.01
CA LEU A 326 -7.83 -5.87 -8.82
C LEU A 326 -8.16 -7.14 -8.04
N PHE A 327 -8.62 -8.19 -8.72
CA PHE A 327 -8.90 -9.49 -8.10
C PHE A 327 -7.69 -10.02 -7.34
N TRP A 328 -6.51 -10.06 -7.96
CA TRP A 328 -5.33 -10.61 -7.30
C TRP A 328 -4.78 -9.72 -6.19
N HIS A 329 -4.82 -8.39 -6.33
CA HIS A 329 -4.42 -7.48 -5.26
C HIS A 329 -5.28 -7.69 -4.00
N LEU A 330 -6.61 -7.75 -4.15
CA LEU A 330 -7.53 -8.03 -3.04
C LEU A 330 -7.39 -9.45 -2.50
N ARG A 331 -7.36 -10.46 -3.40
CA ARG A 331 -7.31 -11.88 -3.03
C ARG A 331 -6.04 -12.25 -2.29
N SER A 332 -4.94 -11.55 -2.59
CA SER A 332 -3.66 -11.77 -1.93
C SER A 332 -3.70 -11.42 -0.44
N GLU A 333 -4.56 -10.48 -0.04
CA GLU A 333 -4.64 -9.96 1.33
C GLU A 333 -5.95 -10.31 2.06
N VAL A 334 -6.91 -10.99 1.43
CA VAL A 334 -8.20 -11.38 2.06
C VAL A 334 -8.05 -12.25 3.32
N HIS A 335 -6.90 -12.88 3.51
CA HIS A 335 -6.56 -13.65 4.70
C HIS A 335 -6.21 -12.77 5.91
N ILE A 336 -5.92 -11.48 5.69
CA ILE A 336 -5.60 -10.52 6.74
C ILE A 336 -6.91 -10.08 7.43
N PRO A 337 -7.07 -10.34 8.74
CA PRO A 337 -8.35 -10.14 9.44
C PRO A 337 -8.89 -8.72 9.35
N ALA A 338 -8.02 -7.71 9.41
CA ALA A 338 -8.39 -6.30 9.40
C ALA A 338 -9.09 -5.84 8.10
N VAL A 339 -8.87 -6.53 6.98
CA VAL A 339 -9.39 -6.14 5.65
C VAL A 339 -10.25 -7.25 5.01
N SER A 340 -10.34 -8.41 5.64
CA SER A 340 -10.96 -9.61 5.08
C SER A 340 -12.40 -9.38 4.61
N VAL A 341 -13.22 -8.72 5.43
CA VAL A 341 -14.61 -8.39 5.10
C VAL A 341 -14.68 -7.43 3.92
N GLN A 342 -13.95 -6.32 3.98
CA GLN A 342 -13.97 -5.29 2.94
C GLN A 342 -13.51 -5.86 1.59
N PHE A 343 -12.36 -6.54 1.56
CA PHE A 343 -11.81 -7.10 0.33
C PHE A 343 -12.68 -8.26 -0.18
N GLY A 344 -13.24 -9.07 0.72
CA GLY A 344 -14.18 -10.14 0.37
C GLY A 344 -15.44 -9.63 -0.34
N LEU A 345 -16.06 -8.56 0.17
CA LEU A 345 -17.26 -7.98 -0.44
C LEU A 345 -16.99 -7.36 -1.82
N ILE A 346 -15.84 -6.69 -2.00
CA ILE A 346 -15.45 -6.15 -3.32
C ILE A 346 -15.19 -7.29 -4.31
N LEU A 347 -14.50 -8.35 -3.89
CA LEU A 347 -14.29 -9.56 -4.69
C LEU A 347 -15.62 -10.21 -5.08
N GLU A 348 -16.57 -10.32 -4.15
CA GLU A 348 -17.90 -10.87 -4.42
C GLU A 348 -18.66 -10.01 -5.45
N ALA A 349 -18.70 -8.69 -5.26
CA ALA A 349 -19.36 -7.76 -6.17
C ALA A 349 -18.79 -7.88 -7.60
N TYR A 350 -17.47 -7.95 -7.73
CA TYR A 350 -16.81 -8.14 -9.01
C TYR A 350 -17.15 -9.49 -9.67
N CYS A 351 -17.11 -10.59 -8.93
CA CYS A 351 -17.48 -11.91 -9.43
C CYS A 351 -18.93 -11.98 -9.90
N ARG A 352 -19.86 -11.30 -9.20
CA ARG A 352 -21.26 -11.16 -9.62
C ARG A 352 -21.41 -10.37 -10.91
N GLY A 353 -20.63 -9.31 -11.10
CA GLY A 353 -20.65 -8.51 -12.32
C GLY A 353 -19.94 -9.16 -13.52
N SER A 354 -19.07 -10.15 -13.30
CA SER A 354 -18.28 -10.79 -14.37
C SER A 354 -18.20 -12.33 -14.23
N VAL A 355 -19.36 -12.98 -14.27
CA VAL A 355 -19.50 -14.45 -14.11
C VAL A 355 -18.64 -15.25 -15.10
N ALA A 356 -18.50 -14.75 -16.34
CA ALA A 356 -17.64 -15.40 -17.34
C ALA A 356 -16.16 -15.36 -16.95
N HIS A 357 -15.69 -14.23 -16.39
CA HIS A 357 -14.30 -14.08 -15.96
C HIS A 357 -14.01 -14.88 -14.68
N MET A 358 -15.01 -15.07 -13.81
CA MET A 358 -14.90 -15.93 -12.62
C MET A 358 -14.40 -17.35 -12.96
N LYS A 359 -14.81 -17.93 -14.10
CA LYS A 359 -14.33 -19.26 -14.54
C LYS A 359 -12.84 -19.26 -14.87
N VAL A 360 -12.34 -18.18 -15.48
CA VAL A 360 -10.91 -18.02 -15.80
C VAL A 360 -10.09 -17.88 -14.51
N LEU A 361 -10.57 -17.05 -13.57
CA LEU A 361 -9.95 -16.84 -12.26
C LEU A 361 -9.95 -18.13 -11.43
N ALA A 362 -11.03 -18.91 -11.46
CA ALA A 362 -11.10 -20.21 -10.79
C ALA A 362 -10.02 -21.17 -11.29
N LYS A 363 -9.77 -21.22 -12.61
CA LYS A 363 -8.68 -22.02 -13.18
C LYS A 363 -7.30 -21.55 -12.72
N GLN A 364 -7.08 -20.23 -12.62
CA GLN A 364 -5.84 -19.69 -12.06
C GLN A 364 -5.65 -20.07 -10.58
N VAL A 365 -6.71 -20.01 -9.77
CA VAL A 365 -6.69 -20.43 -8.36
C VAL A 365 -6.37 -21.92 -8.23
N GLU A 366 -6.97 -22.77 -9.07
CA GLU A 366 -6.68 -24.21 -9.10
C GLU A 366 -5.20 -24.48 -9.43
N ALA A 367 -4.67 -23.83 -10.45
CA ALA A 367 -3.26 -23.93 -10.84
C ALA A 367 -2.33 -23.55 -9.68
N LEU A 368 -2.58 -22.42 -9.00
CA LEU A 368 -1.81 -21.97 -7.85
C LEU A 368 -1.88 -22.94 -6.68
N ASN A 369 -3.05 -23.54 -6.42
CA ASN A 369 -3.18 -24.56 -5.38
C ASN A 369 -2.33 -25.80 -5.69
N LYS A 370 -2.32 -26.27 -6.95
CA LYS A 370 -1.44 -27.36 -7.38
C LYS A 370 0.04 -27.00 -7.23
N MET A 371 0.45 -25.80 -7.62
CA MET A 371 1.83 -25.33 -7.42
C MET A 371 2.20 -25.26 -5.94
N LYS A 372 1.28 -24.81 -5.07
CA LYS A 372 1.48 -24.79 -3.62
C LYS A 372 1.68 -26.20 -3.04
N THR A 373 0.84 -27.16 -3.43
CA THR A 373 0.97 -28.56 -3.03
C THR A 373 2.30 -29.15 -3.50
N LEU A 374 2.67 -28.94 -4.78
CA LEU A 374 3.94 -29.40 -5.34
C LEU A 374 5.15 -28.81 -4.60
N ASN A 375 5.14 -27.51 -4.31
CA ASN A 375 6.20 -26.85 -3.56
C ASN A 375 6.37 -27.46 -2.15
N SER A 376 5.26 -27.72 -1.44
CA SER A 376 5.30 -28.37 -0.13
C SER A 376 5.87 -29.80 -0.19
N LEU A 377 5.49 -30.58 -1.20
CA LEU A 377 6.05 -31.93 -1.42
C LEU A 377 7.56 -31.88 -1.66
N ILE A 378 8.03 -30.94 -2.49
CA ILE A 378 9.47 -30.78 -2.77
C ILE A 378 10.21 -30.35 -1.51
N LYS A 379 9.68 -29.42 -0.70
CA LYS A 379 10.29 -29.01 0.58
C LYS A 379 10.47 -30.19 1.54
N LEU A 380 9.46 -31.05 1.66
CA LEU A 380 9.51 -32.24 2.52
C LEU A 380 10.51 -33.29 1.99
N ASN A 381 10.53 -33.52 0.68
CA ASN A 381 11.38 -34.56 0.06
C ASN A 381 12.84 -34.13 -0.09
N ALA A 382 13.12 -32.83 -0.22
CA ALA A 382 14.48 -32.31 -0.32
C ALA A 382 15.34 -32.60 0.93
N MET A 383 14.73 -32.89 2.07
CA MET A 383 15.43 -33.34 3.29
C MET A 383 15.86 -34.81 3.22
N LYS A 384 15.26 -35.61 2.32
CA LYS A 384 15.41 -37.08 2.28
C LYS A 384 16.10 -37.59 1.01
N GLN A 385 16.16 -36.79 -0.04
CA GLN A 385 16.58 -37.23 -1.38
C GLN A 385 17.57 -36.26 -2.01
N SER A 386 18.39 -36.78 -2.93
CA SER A 386 19.29 -35.95 -3.75
C SER A 386 18.50 -35.08 -4.73
N LYS A 387 19.11 -33.98 -5.19
CA LYS A 387 18.49 -33.02 -6.12
C LYS A 387 18.03 -33.67 -7.43
N ALA A 388 18.79 -34.62 -7.97
CA ALA A 388 18.42 -35.36 -9.17
C ALA A 388 17.12 -36.16 -8.97
N LYS A 389 17.04 -36.96 -7.90
CA LYS A 389 15.83 -37.72 -7.55
C LYS A 389 14.64 -36.80 -7.25
N GLY A 390 14.88 -35.66 -6.61
CA GLY A 390 13.86 -34.64 -6.37
C GLY A 390 13.30 -34.04 -7.67
N LYS A 391 14.16 -33.81 -8.67
CA LYS A 391 13.74 -33.35 -10.01
C LYS A 391 12.90 -34.40 -10.73
N ASP A 392 13.30 -35.66 -10.69
CA ASP A 392 12.54 -36.76 -11.30
C ASP A 392 11.17 -36.96 -10.63
N ALA A 393 11.11 -36.81 -9.31
CA ALA A 393 9.85 -36.84 -8.55
C ALA A 393 8.93 -35.67 -8.93
N MET A 394 9.48 -34.45 -9.09
CA MET A 394 8.73 -33.29 -9.58
C MET A 394 8.17 -33.55 -10.99
N HIS A 395 8.98 -34.07 -11.90
CA HIS A 395 8.56 -34.39 -13.27
C HIS A 395 7.46 -35.45 -13.31
N THR A 396 7.60 -36.50 -12.49
CA THR A 396 6.59 -37.56 -12.34
C THR A 396 5.26 -36.98 -11.84
N CYS A 397 5.31 -36.07 -10.86
CA CYS A 397 4.11 -35.41 -10.33
C CYS A 397 3.44 -34.51 -11.38
N LEU A 398 4.21 -33.69 -12.11
CA LEU A 398 3.69 -32.82 -13.17
C LEU A 398 3.06 -33.58 -14.35
N LYS A 399 3.48 -34.83 -14.58
CA LYS A 399 2.91 -35.71 -15.62
C LYS A 399 1.57 -36.34 -15.24
N GLN A 400 1.15 -36.26 -13.97
CA GLN A 400 -0.16 -36.76 -13.55
C GLN A 400 -1.29 -35.94 -14.20
N ASN A 401 -2.37 -36.61 -14.65
CA ASN A 401 -3.49 -35.95 -15.34
C ASN A 401 -4.05 -34.75 -14.55
N ALA A 402 -4.26 -34.93 -13.24
CA ALA A 402 -4.78 -33.87 -12.38
C ALA A 402 -3.87 -32.63 -12.25
N TYR A 403 -2.56 -32.76 -12.49
CA TYR A 403 -1.64 -31.61 -12.55
C TYR A 403 -1.59 -31.02 -13.95
N ARG A 404 -1.55 -31.86 -14.99
CA ARG A 404 -1.52 -31.42 -16.39
C ARG A 404 -2.76 -30.60 -16.75
N GLU A 405 -3.95 -31.05 -16.37
CA GLU A 405 -5.23 -30.36 -16.63
C GLU A 405 -5.32 -29.01 -15.91
N ALA A 406 -4.96 -28.99 -14.63
CA ALA A 406 -5.03 -27.77 -13.81
C ALA A 406 -4.00 -26.71 -14.20
N LEU A 407 -2.80 -27.14 -14.62
CA LEU A 407 -1.69 -26.23 -14.94
C LEU A 407 -1.61 -25.83 -16.41
N SER A 408 -2.47 -26.36 -17.30
CA SER A 408 -2.41 -26.10 -18.75
C SER A 408 -3.64 -25.34 -19.27
N ASP A 409 -3.50 -24.67 -20.40
CA ASP A 409 -4.53 -23.89 -21.10
C ASP A 409 -5.25 -22.86 -20.19
N LEU A 410 -4.47 -22.04 -19.50
CA LEU A 410 -4.99 -20.95 -18.65
C LEU A 410 -4.36 -19.60 -19.01
N GLN A 411 -5.07 -18.51 -18.73
CA GLN A 411 -4.47 -17.17 -18.79
C GLN A 411 -3.50 -16.98 -17.62
N SER A 412 -2.34 -16.40 -17.88
CA SER A 412 -1.35 -16.12 -16.84
C SER A 412 -1.88 -15.08 -15.85
N PRO A 413 -1.78 -15.31 -14.53
CA PRO A 413 -2.11 -14.30 -13.53
C PRO A 413 -1.26 -13.02 -13.66
N LEU A 414 -0.02 -13.15 -14.13
CA LEU A 414 0.94 -12.05 -14.30
C LEU A 414 0.60 -11.14 -15.51
N ASN A 415 0.09 -11.74 -16.59
CA ASN A 415 -0.28 -11.02 -17.80
C ASN A 415 -1.49 -11.72 -18.46
N PRO A 416 -2.69 -11.14 -18.42
CA PRO A 416 -3.90 -11.75 -18.97
C PRO A 416 -3.83 -12.04 -20.49
N SER A 417 -2.93 -11.36 -21.20
CA SER A 417 -2.72 -11.55 -22.65
C SER A 417 -1.92 -12.82 -22.97
N VAL A 418 -1.24 -13.40 -21.98
CA VAL A 418 -0.41 -14.60 -22.14
C VAL A 418 -1.21 -15.84 -21.77
N ILE A 419 -1.31 -16.77 -22.71
CA ILE A 419 -1.93 -18.09 -22.49
C ILE A 419 -0.81 -19.09 -22.16
N LEU A 420 -0.86 -19.63 -20.95
CA LEU A 420 -0.04 -20.75 -20.52
C LEU A 420 -0.65 -22.02 -21.10
N SER A 421 -0.13 -22.49 -22.23
CA SER A 421 -0.69 -23.63 -22.96
C SER A 421 -0.26 -24.97 -22.32
N GLU A 422 0.57 -25.78 -22.97
CA GLU A 422 1.07 -27.03 -22.41
C GLU A 422 2.34 -26.82 -21.58
N LEU A 423 2.47 -27.57 -20.49
CA LEU A 423 3.70 -27.65 -19.71
C LEU A 423 4.82 -28.33 -20.48
N HIS A 424 6.00 -27.70 -20.50
CA HIS A 424 7.25 -28.34 -20.93
C HIS A 424 7.97 -28.93 -19.71
N VAL A 425 7.52 -30.10 -19.27
CA VAL A 425 7.92 -30.73 -18.00
C VAL A 425 9.44 -30.88 -17.88
N GLU A 426 10.12 -31.24 -18.96
CA GLU A 426 11.56 -31.51 -19.02
C GLU A 426 12.40 -30.28 -18.64
N LYS A 427 11.88 -29.08 -18.95
CA LYS A 427 12.51 -27.80 -18.63
C LYS A 427 12.07 -27.24 -17.27
N CYS A 428 11.04 -27.80 -16.65
CA CYS A 428 10.65 -27.44 -15.30
C CYS A 428 11.71 -27.89 -14.28
N ARG A 429 11.96 -27.04 -13.27
CA ARG A 429 12.95 -27.27 -12.20
C ARG A 429 12.52 -26.57 -10.92
N TYR A 430 13.24 -26.79 -9.83
CA TYR A 430 13.12 -25.97 -8.61
C TYR A 430 14.49 -25.41 -8.22
N MET A 431 14.50 -24.26 -7.54
CA MET A 431 15.74 -23.61 -7.10
C MET A 431 16.19 -24.16 -5.73
N ASP A 432 17.50 -24.12 -5.45
CA ASP A 432 18.06 -24.71 -4.22
C ASP A 432 17.90 -23.86 -2.96
N SER A 433 17.35 -22.65 -3.07
CA SER A 433 17.12 -21.79 -1.91
C SER A 433 16.18 -22.43 -0.88
N LYS A 434 16.16 -21.88 0.34
CA LYS A 434 15.40 -22.41 1.48
C LYS A 434 13.93 -22.70 1.14
N MET A 435 13.30 -21.84 0.35
CA MET A 435 11.87 -21.93 0.04
C MET A 435 11.55 -22.78 -1.21
N LYS A 436 12.57 -23.39 -1.83
CA LYS A 436 12.46 -24.25 -3.03
C LYS A 436 11.50 -23.69 -4.12
N PRO A 437 11.66 -22.44 -4.59
CA PRO A 437 10.85 -21.88 -5.67
C PRO A 437 10.72 -22.82 -6.86
N LEU A 438 9.52 -22.93 -7.43
CA LEU A 438 9.26 -23.73 -8.63
C LEU A 438 9.51 -22.87 -9.86
N TRP A 439 10.24 -23.39 -10.83
CA TRP A 439 10.40 -22.83 -12.16
C TRP A 439 9.58 -23.68 -13.13
N ILE A 440 8.46 -23.15 -13.59
CA ILE A 440 7.50 -23.83 -14.48
C ILE A 440 7.61 -23.24 -15.87
N VAL A 441 7.76 -24.09 -16.88
CA VAL A 441 7.97 -23.70 -18.28
C VAL A 441 6.81 -24.19 -19.11
N TYR A 442 6.34 -23.32 -19.99
CA TYR A 442 5.21 -23.52 -20.89
C TYR A 442 5.64 -23.39 -22.34
N ASN A 443 5.02 -24.21 -23.18
CA ASN A 443 4.98 -23.97 -24.61
C ASN A 443 4.07 -22.76 -24.89
N ASN A 444 4.43 -21.96 -25.87
CA ASN A 444 3.65 -20.81 -26.30
C ASN A 444 3.09 -21.05 -27.69
N LYS A 445 1.77 -21.10 -27.81
CA LYS A 445 1.09 -21.30 -29.10
C LYS A 445 0.99 -20.01 -29.92
N MET A 446 1.19 -18.83 -29.31
CA MET A 446 0.85 -17.53 -29.92
C MET A 446 2.05 -16.74 -30.45
N PHE A 447 3.28 -17.00 -29.97
CA PHE A 447 4.48 -16.23 -30.35
C PHE A 447 5.61 -17.12 -30.88
N GLY A 448 5.37 -17.82 -31.99
CA GLY A 448 6.46 -18.40 -32.80
C GLY A 448 7.38 -19.43 -32.11
N GLY A 449 6.95 -20.04 -31.00
CA GLY A 449 7.71 -21.10 -30.32
C GLY A 449 8.55 -20.68 -29.10
N ASP A 450 8.54 -19.40 -28.71
CA ASP A 450 9.27 -18.96 -27.51
C ASP A 450 8.64 -19.48 -26.22
N LEU A 451 9.45 -20.12 -25.37
CA LEU A 451 8.99 -20.66 -24.10
C LEU A 451 8.67 -19.54 -23.11
N VAL A 452 7.54 -19.71 -22.42
CA VAL A 452 7.12 -18.83 -21.32
C VAL A 452 7.46 -19.49 -20.01
N GLY A 453 8.19 -18.81 -19.14
CA GLY A 453 8.49 -19.29 -17.80
C GLY A 453 7.78 -18.48 -16.72
N ILE A 454 7.33 -19.17 -15.68
CA ILE A 454 6.86 -18.54 -14.44
C ILE A 454 7.59 -19.17 -13.26
N ILE A 455 7.82 -18.37 -12.23
CA ILE A 455 8.47 -18.79 -11.00
C ILE A 455 7.45 -18.64 -9.88
N PHE A 456 7.07 -19.77 -9.28
CA PHE A 456 6.20 -19.79 -8.13
C PHE A 456 7.02 -19.81 -6.84
N LYS A 457 6.82 -18.80 -5.99
CA LYS A 457 7.43 -18.70 -4.66
C LYS A 457 6.36 -18.86 -3.59
N ASN A 458 6.68 -19.63 -2.55
CA ASN A 458 5.80 -19.90 -1.43
C ASN A 458 6.58 -19.89 -0.12
N GLY A 459 6.13 -19.05 0.81
CA GLY A 459 6.74 -18.68 2.08
C GLY A 459 7.67 -17.44 2.02
N ASP A 460 7.67 -16.67 0.93
CA ASP A 460 8.30 -15.36 0.85
C ASP A 460 7.22 -14.30 0.57
N ASP A 461 7.27 -13.15 1.25
CA ASP A 461 6.43 -12.00 0.88
C ASP A 461 6.92 -11.39 -0.44
N LYS A 462 5.98 -11.07 -1.34
CA LYS A 462 6.24 -10.51 -2.68
C LYS A 462 5.77 -9.06 -2.82
N ARG A 463 5.09 -8.50 -1.81
CA ARG A 463 4.52 -7.15 -1.88
C ARG A 463 5.60 -6.08 -2.12
N GLN A 464 6.77 -6.24 -1.51
CA GLN A 464 7.91 -5.35 -1.70
C GLN A 464 8.52 -5.45 -3.11
N ASP A 465 8.70 -6.68 -3.63
CA ASP A 465 9.13 -6.89 -5.02
C ASP A 465 8.13 -6.25 -6.00
N MET A 466 6.83 -6.42 -5.77
CA MET A 466 5.77 -5.83 -6.60
C MET A 466 5.85 -4.31 -6.65
N LEU A 467 5.96 -3.65 -5.48
CA LEU A 467 6.07 -2.20 -5.39
C LEU A 467 7.33 -1.71 -6.12
N THR A 468 8.47 -2.34 -5.86
CA THR A 468 9.75 -1.94 -6.47
C THR A 468 9.70 -2.06 -8.00
N LEU A 469 9.17 -3.16 -8.53
CA LEU A 469 9.01 -3.35 -9.97
C LEU A 469 7.98 -2.40 -10.58
N GLN A 470 6.97 -1.98 -9.81
CA GLN A 470 6.02 -0.96 -10.25
C GLN A 470 6.69 0.43 -10.32
N ILE A 471 7.50 0.80 -9.33
CA ILE A 471 8.25 2.06 -9.39
C ILE A 471 9.28 2.03 -10.52
N LEU A 472 9.95 0.89 -10.77
CA LEU A 472 10.81 0.72 -11.94
C LEU A 472 10.05 0.91 -13.28
N ARG A 473 8.80 0.42 -13.38
CA ARG A 473 7.94 0.72 -14.54
C ARG A 473 7.65 2.21 -14.66
N LEU A 474 7.35 2.87 -13.55
CA LEU A 474 7.07 4.30 -13.56
C LEU A 474 8.30 5.12 -13.97
N MET A 475 9.50 4.78 -13.46
CA MET A 475 10.75 5.39 -13.88
C MET A 475 10.97 5.23 -15.39
N ASP A 476 10.80 4.02 -15.92
CA ASP A 476 10.91 3.74 -17.37
C ASP A 476 9.92 4.56 -18.20
N ILE A 477 8.67 4.70 -17.75
CA ILE A 477 7.67 5.54 -18.41
C ILE A 477 8.09 7.01 -18.41
N LEU A 478 8.52 7.55 -17.26
CA LEU A 478 8.93 8.95 -17.13
C LEU A 478 10.19 9.26 -17.96
N TRP A 479 11.16 8.35 -18.02
CA TRP A 479 12.33 8.50 -18.89
C TRP A 479 11.94 8.50 -20.36
N LYS A 480 11.02 7.62 -20.78
CA LYS A 480 10.50 7.58 -22.15
C LYS A 480 9.68 8.83 -22.51
N GLU A 481 8.89 9.37 -21.59
CA GLU A 481 8.21 10.67 -21.75
C GLU A 481 9.23 11.80 -22.01
N ALA A 482 10.43 11.73 -21.43
CA ALA A 482 11.54 12.64 -21.68
C ALA A 482 12.42 12.28 -22.90
N GLY A 483 12.04 11.25 -23.68
CA GLY A 483 12.77 10.82 -24.88
C GLY A 483 13.99 9.92 -24.61
N LEU A 484 14.11 9.32 -23.42
CA LEU A 484 15.22 8.47 -23.02
C LEU A 484 14.75 7.03 -22.75
N ASP A 485 15.02 6.11 -23.69
CA ASP A 485 14.74 4.68 -23.51
C ASP A 485 15.97 3.94 -22.95
N LEU A 486 16.01 3.78 -21.62
CA LEU A 486 17.10 3.08 -20.92
C LEU A 486 16.98 1.55 -20.98
N ARG A 487 16.07 0.98 -21.77
CA ARG A 487 15.95 -0.47 -21.99
C ARG A 487 15.73 -1.27 -20.70
N ILE A 488 15.03 -0.66 -19.74
CA ILE A 488 14.68 -1.30 -18.47
C ILE A 488 13.67 -2.42 -18.72
N LEU A 489 13.84 -3.53 -18.00
CA LEU A 489 12.99 -4.71 -18.13
C LEU A 489 12.28 -5.03 -16.80
N PRO A 490 11.18 -4.32 -16.49
CA PRO A 490 10.46 -4.51 -15.24
C PRO A 490 9.49 -5.69 -15.34
N TYR A 491 10.02 -6.89 -15.15
CA TYR A 491 9.29 -8.16 -15.23
C TYR A 491 8.07 -8.22 -14.29
N GLY A 492 7.10 -9.07 -14.63
CA GLY A 492 5.90 -9.28 -13.84
C GLY A 492 6.20 -9.90 -12.48
N CYS A 493 5.63 -9.33 -11.41
CA CYS A 493 5.61 -9.92 -10.08
C CYS A 493 4.22 -9.71 -9.48
N LEU A 494 3.66 -10.75 -8.86
CA LEU A 494 2.31 -10.72 -8.30
C LEU A 494 2.23 -11.59 -7.05
N ALA A 495 1.84 -10.98 -5.94
CA ALA A 495 1.38 -11.69 -4.75
C ALA A 495 0.00 -12.28 -5.03
N THR A 496 -0.18 -13.57 -4.71
CA THR A 496 -1.41 -14.32 -4.97
C THR A 496 -2.10 -14.79 -3.70
N GLY A 497 -1.43 -14.68 -2.56
CA GLY A 497 -1.93 -15.10 -1.25
C GLY A 497 -0.89 -14.86 -0.15
N ASP A 498 -1.19 -15.33 1.05
CA ASP A 498 -0.28 -15.25 2.20
C ASP A 498 1.08 -15.87 1.87
N HIS A 499 2.13 -15.04 1.94
CA HIS A 499 3.51 -15.37 1.57
C HIS A 499 3.65 -16.17 0.27
N SER A 500 2.80 -15.95 -0.73
CA SER A 500 2.84 -16.69 -2.00
C SER A 500 2.65 -15.77 -3.19
N GLY A 501 3.35 -16.07 -4.29
CA GLY A 501 3.26 -15.27 -5.48
C GLY A 501 3.99 -15.85 -6.67
N LEU A 502 3.82 -15.17 -7.80
CA LEU A 502 4.40 -15.48 -9.09
C LEU A 502 5.39 -14.40 -9.50
N ILE A 503 6.43 -14.83 -10.19
CA ILE A 503 7.41 -13.97 -10.86
C ILE A 503 7.52 -14.43 -12.31
N GLU A 504 7.51 -13.50 -13.23
CA GLU A 504 7.76 -13.76 -14.64
C GLU A 504 9.22 -14.19 -14.83
N ALA A 505 9.44 -15.36 -15.46
CA ALA A 505 10.77 -15.78 -15.81
C ALA A 505 11.16 -15.13 -17.14
N VAL A 506 12.25 -14.36 -17.13
CA VAL A 506 12.77 -13.75 -18.35
C VAL A 506 13.65 -14.77 -19.08
N SER A 507 13.24 -15.12 -20.29
CA SER A 507 13.96 -16.04 -21.17
C SER A 507 15.35 -15.52 -21.55
N SER A 508 16.26 -16.45 -21.84
CA SER A 508 17.62 -16.15 -22.32
C SER A 508 18.40 -15.21 -21.38
N SER A 509 18.31 -15.46 -20.07
CA SER A 509 19.06 -14.70 -19.05
C SER A 509 19.77 -15.63 -18.07
N GLU A 510 20.96 -15.23 -17.65
CA GLU A 510 21.79 -15.92 -16.65
C GLU A 510 22.22 -14.93 -15.57
N THR A 511 22.49 -15.42 -14.36
CA THR A 511 23.04 -14.58 -13.29
C THR A 511 24.50 -14.25 -13.61
N ILE A 512 24.99 -13.12 -13.11
CA ILE A 512 26.42 -12.79 -13.24
C ILE A 512 27.28 -13.89 -12.61
N ALA A 513 26.82 -14.49 -11.50
CA ALA A 513 27.50 -15.60 -10.85
C ALA A 513 27.64 -16.81 -11.78
N ASP A 514 26.56 -17.23 -12.45
CA ASP A 514 26.58 -18.36 -13.39
C ASP A 514 27.49 -18.09 -14.59
N ILE A 515 27.44 -16.87 -15.16
CA ILE A 515 28.30 -16.47 -16.29
C ILE A 515 29.78 -16.55 -15.89
N GLN A 516 30.13 -16.02 -14.72
CA GLN A 516 31.50 -16.07 -14.20
C GLN A 516 31.96 -17.50 -13.97
N LEU A 517 31.14 -18.33 -13.30
CA LEU A 517 31.45 -19.73 -13.03
C LEU A 517 31.65 -20.55 -14.31
N ASN A 518 30.82 -20.33 -15.34
CA ASN A 518 30.93 -21.05 -16.61
C ASN A 518 32.17 -20.65 -17.43
N SER A 519 32.76 -19.49 -17.17
CA SER A 519 33.96 -19.01 -17.86
C SER A 519 35.27 -19.66 -17.38
N SER A 520 35.27 -20.41 -16.27
CA SER A 520 36.47 -21.13 -15.80
C SER A 520 36.15 -22.32 -14.88
N ASN A 521 36.87 -23.44 -15.01
CA ASN A 521 36.69 -24.66 -14.20
C ASN A 521 37.07 -24.51 -12.71
N VAL A 522 37.44 -23.30 -12.24
CA VAL A 522 37.87 -23.01 -10.86
C VAL A 522 37.11 -21.78 -10.35
N ALA A 523 36.19 -21.99 -9.41
CA ALA A 523 35.28 -20.95 -8.88
C ALA A 523 36.00 -19.70 -8.33
N ALA A 524 37.22 -19.85 -7.78
CA ALA A 524 38.01 -18.73 -7.27
C ALA A 524 38.61 -17.84 -8.37
N ALA A 525 38.92 -18.40 -9.56
CA ALA A 525 39.43 -17.64 -10.70
C ALA A 525 38.29 -16.98 -11.51
N ALA A 526 37.14 -17.66 -11.58
CA ALA A 526 35.89 -17.19 -12.20
C ALA A 526 35.43 -15.82 -11.69
N ALA A 527 35.43 -15.63 -10.36
CA ALA A 527 34.92 -14.41 -9.72
C ALA A 527 35.73 -13.14 -10.05
N PHE A 528 36.98 -13.29 -10.52
CA PHE A 528 37.87 -12.19 -10.89
C PHE A 528 38.11 -12.09 -12.41
N ASN A 529 37.43 -12.92 -13.21
CA ASN A 529 37.55 -12.86 -14.66
C ASN A 529 36.77 -11.65 -15.20
N LYS A 530 37.50 -10.53 -15.38
CA LYS A 530 36.94 -9.26 -15.87
C LYS A 530 36.34 -9.37 -17.27
N ASP A 531 36.80 -10.33 -18.07
CA ASP A 531 36.37 -10.50 -19.46
C ASP A 531 35.21 -11.49 -19.61
N ALA A 532 34.79 -12.16 -18.53
CA ALA A 532 33.76 -13.21 -18.58
C ALA A 532 32.43 -12.72 -19.17
N LEU A 533 31.93 -11.56 -18.73
CA LEU A 533 30.67 -11.01 -19.25
C LEU A 533 30.79 -10.65 -20.74
N LEU A 534 31.88 -9.99 -21.13
CA LEU A 534 32.09 -9.57 -22.52
C LEU A 534 32.23 -10.78 -23.44
N ASN A 535 32.97 -11.81 -23.00
CA ASN A 535 33.13 -13.05 -23.75
C ASN A 535 31.79 -13.80 -23.88
N TRP A 536 31.00 -13.88 -22.81
CA TRP A 536 29.66 -14.47 -22.86
C TRP A 536 28.73 -13.72 -23.82
N LEU A 537 28.78 -12.37 -23.87
CA LEU A 537 28.02 -11.62 -24.87
C LEU A 537 28.51 -11.88 -26.30
N LYS A 538 29.83 -12.00 -26.52
CA LYS A 538 30.42 -12.36 -27.82
C LYS A 538 30.03 -13.76 -28.31
N GLU A 539 29.75 -14.69 -27.42
CA GLU A 539 29.28 -16.04 -27.78
C GLU A 539 27.89 -16.02 -28.44
N TYR A 540 27.05 -15.04 -28.10
CA TYR A 540 25.67 -14.94 -28.60
C TYR A 540 25.45 -13.81 -29.61
N ASN A 541 26.37 -12.84 -29.71
CA ASN A 541 26.23 -11.67 -30.58
C ASN A 541 27.53 -11.48 -31.39
N LEU A 542 27.41 -11.46 -32.71
CA LEU A 542 28.53 -11.36 -33.65
C LEU A 542 28.40 -10.10 -34.51
N GLY A 543 29.54 -9.48 -34.85
CA GLY A 543 29.56 -8.27 -35.68
C GLY A 543 28.74 -7.13 -35.06
N ASP A 544 27.91 -6.46 -35.87
CA ASP A 544 27.08 -5.33 -35.46
C ASP A 544 26.11 -5.64 -34.29
N ASP A 545 25.72 -6.90 -34.11
CA ASP A 545 24.85 -7.29 -32.99
C ASP A 545 25.58 -7.21 -31.64
N LEU A 546 26.91 -7.35 -31.63
CA LEU A 546 27.70 -7.15 -30.42
C LEU A 546 27.69 -5.68 -29.98
N ASP A 547 27.83 -4.75 -30.92
CA ASP A 547 27.77 -3.31 -30.63
C ASP A 547 26.39 -2.92 -30.07
N ARG A 548 25.31 -3.49 -30.65
CA ARG A 548 23.95 -3.34 -30.10
C ARG A 548 23.84 -3.91 -28.70
N ALA A 549 24.39 -5.10 -28.44
CA ALA A 549 24.34 -5.71 -27.11
C ALA A 549 25.12 -4.91 -26.06
N ILE A 550 26.25 -4.30 -26.44
CA ILE A 550 27.01 -3.39 -25.55
C ILE A 550 26.20 -2.12 -25.26
N GLU A 551 25.49 -1.57 -26.24
CA GLU A 551 24.60 -0.43 -26.04
C GLU A 551 23.43 -0.78 -25.11
N GLU A 552 22.75 -1.90 -25.35
CA GLU A 552 21.68 -2.41 -24.46
C GLU A 552 22.18 -2.62 -23.03
N PHE A 553 23.39 -3.16 -22.87
CA PHE A 553 24.03 -3.31 -21.57
C PHE A 553 24.26 -1.96 -20.90
N THR A 554 24.82 -0.98 -21.63
CA THR A 554 25.15 0.34 -21.11
C THR A 554 23.90 1.11 -20.66
N LEU A 555 22.86 1.15 -21.51
CA LEU A 555 21.59 1.83 -21.23
C LEU A 555 20.89 1.21 -20.01
N SER A 556 20.72 -0.11 -20.01
CA SER A 556 20.03 -0.80 -18.91
C SER A 556 20.81 -0.74 -17.61
N CYS A 557 22.14 -0.86 -17.66
CA CYS A 557 23.00 -0.70 -16.49
C CYS A 557 22.85 0.70 -15.90
N ALA A 558 22.90 1.76 -16.72
CA ALA A 558 22.71 3.13 -16.26
C ALA A 558 21.37 3.34 -15.56
N GLY A 559 20.26 2.86 -16.16
CA GLY A 559 18.95 3.00 -15.56
C GLY A 559 18.78 2.19 -14.27
N TYR A 560 19.30 0.96 -14.19
CA TYR A 560 19.28 0.19 -12.94
C TYR A 560 20.20 0.77 -11.85
N CYS A 561 21.34 1.39 -12.20
CA CYS A 561 22.20 2.10 -11.25
C CYS A 561 21.48 3.30 -10.62
N VAL A 562 20.80 4.12 -11.43
CA VAL A 562 20.01 5.24 -10.91
C VAL A 562 18.85 4.71 -10.06
N ALA A 563 18.11 3.72 -10.56
CA ALA A 563 16.95 3.20 -9.86
C ALA A 563 17.30 2.55 -8.50
N THR A 564 18.38 1.76 -8.43
CA THR A 564 18.80 1.13 -7.17
C THR A 564 19.29 2.15 -6.15
N TYR A 565 19.94 3.22 -6.62
CA TYR A 565 20.35 4.32 -5.76
C TYR A 565 19.14 5.12 -5.21
N VAL A 566 18.24 5.56 -6.10
CA VAL A 566 17.05 6.35 -5.71
C VAL A 566 16.13 5.56 -4.78
N LEU A 567 15.93 4.27 -5.05
CA LEU A 567 15.05 3.41 -4.25
C LEU A 567 15.76 2.75 -3.05
N GLY A 568 17.05 3.01 -2.84
CA GLY A 568 17.80 2.42 -1.72
C GLY A 568 17.91 0.88 -1.77
N ILE A 569 17.90 0.28 -2.95
CA ILE A 569 17.89 -1.18 -3.10
C ILE A 569 19.25 -1.77 -2.68
N GLY A 570 19.29 -2.32 -1.47
CA GLY A 570 20.49 -2.90 -0.87
C GLY A 570 20.77 -4.36 -1.25
N ASP A 571 21.85 -4.91 -0.68
CA ASP A 571 22.23 -6.33 -0.81
C ASP A 571 22.35 -6.76 -2.29
N ARG A 572 23.11 -6.01 -3.11
CA ARG A 572 23.35 -6.33 -4.52
C ARG A 572 24.62 -7.18 -4.66
N HIS A 573 24.49 -8.35 -5.30
CA HIS A 573 25.60 -9.28 -5.54
C HIS A 573 25.35 -10.07 -6.84
N SER A 574 26.35 -10.83 -7.30
CA SER A 574 26.34 -11.47 -8.63
C SER A 574 25.20 -12.47 -8.87
N ASP A 575 24.58 -13.04 -7.83
CA ASP A 575 23.42 -13.94 -7.96
C ASP A 575 22.09 -13.23 -8.17
N ASN A 576 21.99 -11.93 -7.82
CA ASN A 576 20.75 -11.16 -7.92
C ASN A 576 20.79 -10.08 -9.01
N ILE A 577 21.84 -10.11 -9.84
CA ILE A 577 21.94 -9.35 -11.08
C ILE A 577 22.04 -10.37 -12.22
N MET A 578 21.22 -10.17 -13.24
CA MET A 578 21.17 -11.05 -14.40
C MET A 578 21.41 -10.25 -15.68
N VAL A 579 21.98 -10.92 -16.67
CA VAL A 579 22.22 -10.37 -18.00
C VAL A 579 21.49 -11.23 -19.03
N ARG A 580 20.78 -10.59 -19.95
CA ARG A 580 20.14 -11.26 -21.08
C ARG A 580 21.15 -11.44 -22.22
N LYS A 581 20.93 -12.45 -23.06
CA LYS A 581 21.79 -12.71 -24.24
C LYS A 581 21.90 -11.52 -25.20
N ASN A 582 20.90 -10.62 -25.22
CA ASN A 582 20.93 -9.39 -26.01
C ASN A 582 21.63 -8.20 -25.32
N GLY A 583 22.31 -8.40 -24.19
CA GLY A 583 23.03 -7.35 -23.47
C GLY A 583 22.30 -6.72 -22.29
N GLN A 584 20.96 -6.78 -22.23
CA GLN A 584 20.20 -6.08 -21.19
C GLN A 584 20.50 -6.61 -19.78
N VAL A 585 20.85 -5.72 -18.87
CA VAL A 585 21.02 -5.95 -17.44
C VAL A 585 19.68 -5.86 -16.73
N LYS A 586 19.47 -6.67 -15.69
CA LYS A 586 18.34 -6.55 -14.77
C LYS A 586 18.72 -6.96 -13.36
N ILE A 587 18.07 -6.36 -12.36
CA ILE A 587 18.08 -6.89 -11.00
C ILE A 587 16.97 -7.93 -10.86
N TYR A 588 17.25 -9.05 -10.18
CA TYR A 588 16.30 -10.13 -9.93
C TYR A 588 16.27 -10.40 -8.43
N SER A 589 15.12 -10.13 -7.79
CA SER A 589 14.88 -10.12 -6.33
C SER A 589 15.19 -8.79 -5.64
N VAL A 590 14.19 -8.26 -4.94
CA VAL A 590 14.31 -7.06 -4.10
C VAL A 590 14.14 -7.48 -2.65
N GLY A 591 15.25 -7.55 -1.92
CA GLY A 591 15.24 -8.00 -0.52
C GLY A 591 14.94 -6.88 0.47
N ARG A 592 15.42 -5.66 0.19
CA ARG A 592 15.28 -4.45 1.03
C ARG A 592 15.20 -3.22 0.12
N ILE A 593 14.29 -2.30 0.46
CA ILE A 593 14.14 -0.93 -0.06
C ILE A 593 14.00 -0.01 1.15
#